data_AF-A0A9W2XJK9-F1
#
_entry.id   AF-A0A9W2XJK9-F1
#
_cell.length_a   1.000
_cell.length_b   1.000
_cell.length_c   1.000
_cell.angle_alpha   90.00
_cell.angle_beta   90.00
_cell.angle_gamma   90.00
#
_symmetry.space_group_name_H-M   'P 1'
#
loop_
_entity.id
_entity.type
_entity.pdbx_description
1 polymer ?
#
loop_
_entity_poly.entity_id
_entity_poly.type
_entity_poly.pdbx_seq_one_letter_code
_entity_poly.pdbx_strand_id
1 'polypeptide(L)'
;MVSAFMDQRVKGFDIRIISIFRRDSIQPLHCLFCCVDHLSDTTPATVLVHSDHFDFPYGTTDVMCQIPHNCSATHVTLVPDTVRPTNPTWLPLRNKKTHEKNKRFEFNFTVCISTLFGGYNNVLQFAQTLEIYRLLGVGRVVVYNNSGGPELSRLLHSYSQEGLVELVQWPIHNYLNPSHGWHASEFTGDLQYYGQVTTLNECIYRSMERSRYVLLNDIDEIIMPYQHDNLTSLMDTLQPQHPNTGVFIIQAVIYSKKTTEESNKGYVDAWRHVPGFNILQRIYWEDRNKDQYHPHKMLVQPSFVEQTSIHQVVKAFGENYKIPEKMCHIIHSVTNHPIERPLEELHLDKRLWDFKDRVIPRVTEMLRRAGLLSSEEEADG
;
A
#
# COMPACT_ATOMS: atom_id res chain seq x y z
N MET A 1 2.25 6.31 -18.65
CA MET A 1 3.24 6.63 -17.60
C MET A 1 2.49 6.91 -16.30
N VAL A 2 3.05 6.61 -15.13
CA VAL A 2 2.36 6.77 -13.85
C VAL A 2 2.92 7.95 -13.05
N SER A 3 4.23 7.93 -12.73
CA SER A 3 4.87 8.96 -11.92
C SER A 3 6.38 8.95 -12.13
N ALA A 4 7.05 10.05 -11.77
CA ALA A 4 8.48 10.23 -11.99
C ALA A 4 9.19 10.72 -10.72
N PHE A 5 10.33 10.11 -10.41
CA PHE A 5 11.10 10.35 -9.19
C PHE A 5 12.58 10.56 -9.53
N MET A 6 13.21 11.50 -8.83
CA MET A 6 14.67 11.53 -8.75
C MET A 6 15.14 10.29 -7.99
N ASP A 7 15.94 9.44 -8.65
CA ASP A 7 16.50 8.21 -8.09
C ASP A 7 17.89 7.95 -8.68
N GLN A 8 18.91 8.32 -7.91
CA GLN A 8 20.33 8.17 -8.28
C GLN A 8 21.00 6.97 -7.62
N ARG A 9 20.22 6.02 -7.08
CA ARG A 9 20.77 4.80 -6.47
C ARG A 9 21.37 3.85 -7.51
N VAL A 10 20.87 3.89 -8.74
CA VAL A 10 21.42 3.15 -9.89
C VAL A 10 22.35 4.07 -10.69
N LYS A 11 23.61 3.66 -10.86
CA LYS A 11 24.61 4.46 -11.59
C LYS A 11 24.21 4.68 -13.05
N GLY A 12 24.46 5.89 -13.55
CA GLY A 12 24.19 6.27 -14.94
C GLY A 12 22.79 6.81 -15.20
N PHE A 13 21.92 6.83 -14.18
CA PHE A 13 20.56 7.36 -14.29
C PHE A 13 20.26 8.34 -13.15
N ASP A 14 19.43 9.33 -13.45
CA ASP A 14 18.99 10.34 -12.50
C ASP A 14 17.52 10.19 -12.15
N ILE A 15 16.71 9.76 -13.11
CA ILE A 15 15.25 9.67 -12.98
C ILE A 15 14.79 8.25 -13.18
N ARG A 16 13.85 7.84 -12.33
CA ARG A 16 13.02 6.65 -12.51
C ARG A 16 11.58 7.06 -12.74
N ILE A 17 11.02 6.67 -13.87
CA ILE A 17 9.59 6.79 -14.16
C ILE A 17 8.95 5.43 -13.93
N ILE A 18 8.00 5.36 -13.01
CA ILE A 18 7.15 4.18 -12.85
C ILE A 18 6.11 4.22 -13.97
N SER A 19 5.95 3.12 -14.70
CA SER A 19 4.99 2.99 -15.79
C SER A 19 4.46 1.57 -15.93
N ILE A 20 3.56 1.38 -16.90
CA ILE A 20 2.98 0.10 -17.28
C ILE A 20 3.10 0.01 -18.79
N PHE A 21 3.77 -1.03 -19.30
CA PHE A 21 3.89 -1.29 -20.73
C PHE A 21 3.52 -2.72 -21.07
N ARG A 22 3.12 -2.90 -22.33
CA ARG A 22 2.94 -4.23 -22.91
C ARG A 22 4.32 -4.87 -23.09
N ARG A 23 4.54 -6.04 -22.48
CA ARG A 23 5.89 -6.61 -22.28
C ARG A 23 6.58 -6.99 -23.60
N ASP A 24 5.81 -7.39 -24.61
CA ASP A 24 6.28 -7.88 -25.92
C ASP A 24 6.37 -6.80 -27.01
N SER A 25 6.02 -5.54 -26.72
CA SER A 25 5.86 -4.49 -27.73
C SER A 25 6.47 -3.14 -27.32
N ILE A 26 7.55 -3.18 -26.54
CA ILE A 26 8.23 -1.96 -26.07
C ILE A 26 9.12 -1.41 -27.20
N GLN A 27 8.79 -0.21 -27.67
CA GLN A 27 9.58 0.52 -28.67
C GLN A 27 10.71 1.32 -27.98
N PRO A 28 11.78 1.71 -28.71
CA PRO A 28 12.77 2.65 -28.20
C PRO A 28 12.11 3.98 -27.78
N LEU A 29 12.39 4.41 -26.56
CA LEU A 29 11.87 5.65 -25.98
C LEU A 29 13.00 6.61 -25.66
N HIS A 30 12.69 7.90 -25.70
CA HIS A 30 13.56 8.94 -25.19
C HIS A 30 12.85 9.76 -24.13
N CYS A 31 13.62 10.30 -23.20
CA CYS A 31 13.14 11.22 -22.19
C CYS A 31 13.35 12.65 -22.68
N LEU A 32 12.31 13.46 -22.57
CA LEU A 32 12.34 14.90 -22.81
C LEU A 32 12.08 15.60 -21.49
N PHE A 33 12.93 16.57 -21.14
CA PHE A 33 12.83 17.29 -19.87
C PHE A 33 12.35 18.73 -20.07
N CYS A 34 11.47 19.16 -19.17
CA CYS A 34 11.15 20.56 -18.97
C CYS A 34 12.07 21.09 -17.89
N CYS A 35 13.15 21.75 -18.29
CA CYS A 35 14.08 22.43 -17.41
C CYS A 35 13.49 23.81 -17.03
N VAL A 36 13.98 24.42 -15.95
CA VAL A 36 13.45 25.72 -15.46
C VAL A 36 13.38 26.79 -16.57
N ASP A 37 14.39 26.85 -17.45
CA ASP A 37 14.52 27.93 -18.43
C ASP A 37 14.32 27.47 -19.89
N HIS A 38 14.23 26.16 -20.15
CA HIS A 38 14.20 25.62 -21.51
C HIS A 38 13.68 24.17 -21.56
N LEU A 39 13.33 23.71 -22.76
CA LEU A 39 13.15 22.29 -23.04
C LEU A 39 14.50 21.67 -23.43
N SER A 40 14.84 20.54 -22.85
CA SER A 40 16.09 19.84 -23.15
C SER A 40 16.07 19.20 -24.55
N ASP A 41 17.25 18.76 -25.00
CA ASP A 41 17.33 17.70 -26.01
C ASP A 41 16.86 16.37 -25.42
N THR A 42 16.50 15.43 -26.30
CA THR A 42 16.04 14.11 -25.89
C THR A 42 17.22 13.23 -25.47
N THR A 43 17.04 12.45 -24.40
CA THR A 43 18.03 11.45 -23.94
C THR A 43 17.47 10.04 -24.12
N PRO A 44 18.25 9.06 -24.60
CA PRO A 44 17.79 7.67 -24.67
C PRO A 44 17.30 7.17 -23.31
N ALA A 45 16.15 6.50 -23.31
CA ALA A 45 15.57 5.91 -22.11
C ALA A 45 15.90 4.42 -22.04
N THR A 46 16.16 3.91 -20.84
CA THR A 46 16.28 2.45 -20.60
C THR A 46 15.02 1.95 -19.93
N VAL A 47 14.30 1.04 -20.57
CA VAL A 47 13.07 0.46 -20.03
C VAL A 47 13.38 -0.88 -19.36
N LEU A 48 13.06 -0.99 -18.07
CA LEU A 48 13.24 -2.20 -17.27
C LEU A 48 11.86 -2.76 -16.92
N VAL A 49 11.51 -3.92 -17.46
CA VAL A 49 10.27 -4.62 -17.13
C VAL A 49 10.47 -5.35 -15.80
N HIS A 50 9.54 -5.16 -14.85
CA HIS A 50 9.57 -5.92 -13.60
C HIS A 50 9.35 -7.40 -13.89
N SER A 51 10.13 -8.27 -13.23
CA SER A 51 10.08 -9.71 -13.50
C SER A 51 8.80 -10.38 -13.01
N ASP A 52 8.16 -9.82 -11.97
CA ASP A 52 6.93 -10.37 -11.42
C ASP A 52 5.71 -9.62 -11.98
N HIS A 53 5.05 -10.28 -12.94
CA HIS A 53 3.91 -9.76 -13.69
C HIS A 53 2.79 -10.80 -13.86
N PHE A 54 2.88 -11.94 -13.16
CA PHE A 54 1.85 -13.00 -13.13
C PHE A 54 1.34 -13.45 -14.51
N ASP A 55 2.25 -13.53 -15.49
CA ASP A 55 1.98 -13.86 -16.89
C ASP A 55 1.01 -12.95 -17.67
N PHE A 56 0.58 -11.83 -17.08
CA PHE A 56 -0.25 -10.84 -17.80
C PHE A 56 0.53 -10.15 -18.93
N PRO A 57 -0.15 -9.70 -20.00
CA PRO A 57 0.52 -9.09 -21.16
C PRO A 57 1.13 -7.72 -20.85
N TYR A 58 0.57 -6.97 -19.90
CA TYR A 58 1.15 -5.73 -19.39
C TYR A 58 1.80 -5.96 -18.03
N GLY A 59 2.92 -5.28 -17.79
CA GLY A 59 3.64 -5.32 -16.53
C GLY A 59 4.12 -3.94 -16.09
N THR A 60 4.39 -3.82 -14.79
CA THR A 60 5.07 -2.65 -14.23
C THR A 60 6.45 -2.51 -14.87
N THR A 61 6.83 -1.29 -15.21
CA THR A 61 8.13 -0.96 -15.78
C THR A 61 8.74 0.25 -15.09
N ASP A 62 10.07 0.24 -15.01
CA ASP A 62 10.86 1.41 -14.66
C ASP A 62 11.49 1.95 -15.94
N VAL A 63 11.20 3.20 -16.29
CA VAL A 63 11.89 3.89 -17.37
C VAL A 63 12.96 4.80 -16.76
N MET A 64 14.21 4.45 -17.01
CA MET A 64 15.39 5.10 -16.47
C MET A 64 15.89 6.15 -17.45
N CYS A 65 16.07 7.38 -16.96
CA CYS A 65 16.56 8.51 -17.75
C CYS A 65 17.76 9.16 -17.07
N GLN A 66 18.68 9.69 -17.87
CA GLN A 66 19.74 10.59 -17.42
C GLN A 66 19.34 12.03 -17.74
N ILE A 67 19.53 12.96 -16.81
CA ILE A 67 19.25 14.37 -17.06
C ILE A 67 20.41 14.96 -17.89
N PRO A 68 20.14 15.69 -18.98
CA PRO A 68 21.16 16.40 -19.74
C PRO A 68 21.99 17.34 -18.86
N HIS A 69 23.27 17.48 -19.18
CA HIS A 69 24.11 18.51 -18.55
C HIS A 69 23.45 19.88 -18.70
N ASN A 70 23.50 20.70 -17.64
CA ASN A 70 22.87 22.02 -17.54
C ASN A 70 21.33 22.05 -17.55
N CYS A 71 20.64 20.91 -17.36
CA CYS A 71 19.19 20.92 -17.16
C CYS A 71 18.82 20.82 -15.67
N SER A 72 18.25 21.89 -15.12
CA SER A 72 17.53 21.81 -13.83
C SER A 72 16.10 21.32 -14.08
N ALA A 73 15.94 19.99 -14.16
CA ALA A 73 14.69 19.39 -14.60
C ALA A 73 13.56 19.59 -13.57
N THR A 74 12.37 19.98 -14.06
CA THR A 74 11.14 20.10 -13.26
C THR A 74 10.12 19.02 -13.58
N HIS A 75 10.02 18.68 -14.85
CA HIS A 75 9.12 17.65 -15.35
C HIS A 75 9.84 16.80 -16.39
N VAL A 76 9.33 15.59 -16.61
CA VAL A 76 9.80 14.67 -17.65
C VAL A 76 8.62 14.12 -18.42
N THR A 77 8.83 13.82 -19.69
CA THR A 77 7.90 13.06 -20.52
C THR A 77 8.66 12.03 -21.36
N LEU A 78 7.95 11.05 -21.90
CA LEU A 78 8.50 10.03 -22.80
C LEU A 78 8.02 10.29 -24.22
N VAL A 79 8.94 10.19 -25.17
CA VAL A 79 8.66 10.39 -26.61
C VAL A 79 9.15 9.19 -27.42
N PRO A 80 8.38 8.72 -28.42
CA PRO A 80 8.88 7.78 -29.41
C PRO A 80 9.76 8.55 -30.41
N ASP A 81 11.00 8.09 -30.60
CA ASP A 81 12.00 8.75 -31.48
C ASP A 81 12.29 10.23 -31.11
N THR A 82 12.96 10.98 -31.98
CA THR A 82 13.33 12.40 -31.80
C THR A 82 12.22 13.39 -32.13
N VAL A 83 11.03 12.92 -32.53
CA VAL A 83 9.92 13.78 -32.91
C VAL A 83 9.24 14.34 -31.65
N ARG A 84 9.26 15.68 -31.52
CA ARG A 84 8.62 16.35 -30.39
C ARG A 84 7.09 16.25 -30.53
N PRO A 85 6.38 15.69 -29.54
CA PRO A 85 4.93 15.64 -29.55
C PRO A 85 4.34 17.05 -29.46
N THR A 86 3.22 17.28 -30.13
CA THR A 86 2.50 18.57 -30.14
C THR A 86 1.86 18.90 -28.80
N ASN A 87 1.50 17.91 -27.99
CA ASN A 87 0.93 18.13 -26.66
C ASN A 87 1.31 17.00 -25.68
N PRO A 88 2.55 16.96 -25.17
CA PRO A 88 3.01 15.91 -24.27
C PRO A 88 2.33 15.98 -22.90
N THR A 89 2.07 14.81 -22.33
CA THR A 89 1.76 14.69 -20.90
C THR A 89 3.04 14.76 -20.08
N TRP A 90 3.14 15.77 -19.22
CA TRP A 90 4.30 15.98 -18.35
C TRP A 90 4.10 15.37 -16.98
N LEU A 91 5.10 14.63 -16.50
CA LEU A 91 5.15 14.14 -15.13
C LEU A 91 6.03 15.05 -14.28
N PRO A 92 5.53 15.57 -13.14
CA PRO A 92 6.36 16.34 -12.22
C PRO A 92 7.41 15.43 -11.57
N LEU A 93 8.65 15.92 -11.49
CA LEU A 93 9.74 15.21 -10.85
C LEU A 93 9.65 15.37 -9.33
N ARG A 94 9.45 14.25 -8.64
CA ARG A 94 9.40 14.15 -7.17
C ARG A 94 10.76 13.73 -6.59
N ASN A 95 10.87 13.75 -5.26
CA ASN A 95 12.07 13.36 -4.50
C ASN A 95 13.34 14.13 -4.85
N LYS A 96 13.21 15.39 -5.29
CA LYS A 96 14.39 16.24 -5.49
C LYS A 96 15.10 16.42 -4.15
N LYS A 97 16.39 16.09 -4.10
CA LYS A 97 17.22 16.20 -2.89
C LYS A 97 17.06 17.61 -2.30
N THR A 98 16.49 17.70 -1.11
CA THR A 98 16.67 18.87 -0.25
C THR A 98 18.03 18.69 0.44
N HIS A 99 18.91 19.68 0.37
CA HIS A 99 20.28 19.63 0.92
C HIS A 99 20.34 19.58 2.47
N GLU A 100 19.30 19.07 3.13
CA GLU A 100 19.23 18.99 4.58
C GLU A 100 19.95 17.73 5.07
N LYS A 101 21.15 17.94 5.62
CA LYS A 101 21.98 16.89 6.23
C LYS A 101 21.31 16.15 7.39
N ASN A 102 20.21 16.69 7.93
CA ASN A 102 19.42 16.13 9.04
C ASN A 102 17.93 16.06 8.69
N LYS A 103 17.58 15.53 7.50
CA LYS A 103 16.18 15.40 7.10
C LYS A 103 15.45 14.48 8.07
N ARG A 104 14.58 15.06 8.90
CA ARG A 104 13.62 14.29 9.70
C ARG A 104 12.51 13.84 8.75
N PHE A 105 12.21 12.55 8.76
CA PHE A 105 11.05 12.04 8.05
C PHE A 105 9.77 12.69 8.59
N GLU A 106 8.86 13.05 7.69
CA GLU A 106 7.53 13.58 8.04
C GLU A 106 6.71 12.52 8.79
N PHE A 107 6.89 11.24 8.42
CA PHE A 107 6.21 10.11 9.03
C PHE A 107 7.22 9.04 9.45
N ASN A 108 7.00 8.42 10.62
CA ASN A 108 7.78 7.24 10.99
C ASN A 108 7.32 6.02 10.19
N PHE A 109 6.00 5.86 10.02
CA PHE A 109 5.40 4.77 9.26
C PHE A 109 4.36 5.32 8.28
N THR A 110 4.43 4.83 7.04
CA THR A 110 3.36 4.92 6.05
C THR A 110 2.83 3.53 5.74
N VAL A 111 1.51 3.37 5.59
CA VAL A 111 0.91 2.14 5.05
C VAL A 111 0.48 2.40 3.62
N CYS A 112 0.94 1.57 2.68
CA CYS A 112 0.49 1.53 1.30
C CYS A 112 -0.53 0.41 1.18
N ILE A 113 -1.79 0.77 0.99
CA ILE A 113 -2.87 -0.19 0.79
C ILE A 113 -2.97 -0.50 -0.70
N SER A 114 -3.09 -1.80 -1.00
CA SER A 114 -3.38 -2.32 -2.34
C SER A 114 -4.58 -1.63 -3.00
N THR A 115 -4.63 -1.65 -4.33
CA THR A 115 -5.63 -0.92 -5.13
C THR A 115 -7.07 -1.23 -4.71
N LEU A 116 -7.88 -0.19 -4.46
CA LEU A 116 -9.33 -0.31 -4.25
C LEU A 116 -10.05 -0.46 -5.60
N PHE A 117 -10.66 -1.62 -5.83
CA PHE A 117 -11.43 -1.91 -7.04
C PHE A 117 -12.73 -2.66 -6.72
N GLY A 118 -13.53 -2.94 -7.75
CA GLY A 118 -14.70 -3.82 -7.65
C GLY A 118 -15.84 -3.30 -6.79
N GLY A 119 -15.94 -1.99 -6.56
CA GLY A 119 -16.97 -1.40 -5.69
C GLY A 119 -16.73 -1.70 -4.20
N TYR A 120 -15.49 -1.98 -3.79
CA TYR A 120 -15.15 -2.32 -2.41
C TYR A 120 -15.72 -1.30 -1.41
N ASN A 121 -16.52 -1.77 -0.46
CA ASN A 121 -17.32 -0.92 0.42
C ASN A 121 -17.40 -1.42 1.87
N ASN A 122 -16.37 -2.11 2.37
CA ASN A 122 -16.30 -2.51 3.79
C ASN A 122 -15.91 -1.32 4.67
N VAL A 123 -16.84 -0.39 4.85
CA VAL A 123 -16.65 0.86 5.60
C VAL A 123 -16.20 0.61 7.04
N LEU A 124 -16.92 -0.25 7.78
CA LEU A 124 -16.66 -0.47 9.21
C LEU A 124 -15.26 -1.04 9.44
N GLN A 125 -14.89 -2.08 8.70
CA GLN A 125 -13.56 -2.67 8.78
C GLN A 125 -12.47 -1.65 8.45
N PHE A 126 -12.67 -0.82 7.43
CA PHE A 126 -11.68 0.19 7.03
C PHE A 126 -11.52 1.28 8.11
N ALA A 127 -12.63 1.78 8.67
CA ALA A 127 -12.60 2.76 9.75
C ALA A 127 -11.83 2.24 10.98
N GLN A 128 -12.13 1.01 11.40
CA GLN A 128 -11.46 0.37 12.53
C GLN A 128 -9.97 0.15 12.26
N THR A 129 -9.63 -0.27 11.04
CA THR A 129 -8.24 -0.49 10.62
C THR A 129 -7.43 0.80 10.63
N LEU A 130 -8.00 1.91 10.14
CA LEU A 130 -7.33 3.22 10.17
C LEU A 130 -7.06 3.71 11.59
N GLU A 131 -8.01 3.54 12.51
CA GLU A 131 -7.82 3.92 13.91
C GLU A 131 -6.79 3.01 14.60
N ILE A 132 -6.80 1.70 14.34
CA ILE A 132 -5.74 0.80 14.82
C ILE A 132 -4.37 1.23 14.28
N TYR A 133 -4.26 1.56 12.99
CA TYR A 133 -2.99 2.05 12.42
C TYR A 133 -2.49 3.32 13.09
N ARG A 134 -3.37 4.30 13.30
CA ARG A 134 -3.03 5.53 14.03
C ARG A 134 -2.50 5.22 15.43
N LEU A 135 -3.13 4.30 16.14
CA LEU A 135 -2.72 3.85 17.47
C LEU A 135 -1.41 3.05 17.49
N LEU A 136 -1.09 2.37 16.39
CA LEU A 136 0.19 1.66 16.18
C LEU A 136 1.33 2.60 15.76
N GLY A 137 1.06 3.91 15.60
CA GLY A 137 2.06 4.93 15.24
C GLY A 137 2.16 5.22 13.75
N VAL A 138 1.21 4.75 12.93
CA VAL A 138 1.13 5.10 11.51
C VAL A 138 0.70 6.55 11.36
N GLY A 139 1.52 7.33 10.67
CA GLY A 139 1.26 8.74 10.42
C GLY A 139 0.55 9.01 9.10
N ARG A 140 0.61 8.08 8.14
CA ARG A 140 0.03 8.23 6.81
C ARG A 140 -0.39 6.89 6.21
N VAL A 141 -1.53 6.88 5.54
CA VAL A 141 -2.06 5.73 4.81
C VAL A 141 -2.33 6.17 3.38
N VAL A 142 -1.66 5.55 2.41
CA VAL A 142 -1.84 5.83 0.99
C VAL A 142 -2.80 4.79 0.42
N VAL A 143 -3.85 5.27 -0.24
CA VAL A 143 -4.90 4.43 -0.81
C VAL A 143 -5.05 4.77 -2.29
N TYR A 144 -4.86 3.78 -3.16
CA TYR A 144 -5.06 3.94 -4.60
C TYR A 144 -6.50 3.58 -4.96
N ASN A 145 -7.28 4.56 -5.40
CA ASN A 145 -8.69 4.40 -5.68
C ASN A 145 -8.96 4.23 -7.18
N ASN A 146 -9.32 3.02 -7.60
CA ASN A 146 -9.85 2.76 -8.94
C ASN A 146 -11.37 2.84 -8.96
N SER A 147 -12.03 2.08 -8.07
CA SER A 147 -13.49 1.99 -8.02
C SER A 147 -14.00 1.57 -6.63
N GLY A 148 -13.61 2.30 -5.58
CA GLY A 148 -14.20 2.13 -4.24
C GLY A 148 -15.69 2.52 -4.19
N GLY A 149 -16.42 1.93 -3.25
CA GLY A 149 -17.85 2.22 -3.03
C GLY A 149 -18.11 3.65 -2.52
N PRO A 150 -19.34 4.16 -2.67
CA PRO A 150 -19.66 5.56 -2.35
C PRO A 150 -19.58 5.85 -0.86
N GLU A 151 -19.98 4.93 0.02
CA GLU A 151 -19.88 5.09 1.47
C GLU A 151 -18.41 5.10 1.92
N LEU A 152 -17.60 4.16 1.43
CA LEU A 152 -16.16 4.14 1.72
C LEU A 152 -15.48 5.41 1.21
N SER A 153 -15.86 5.91 0.03
CA SER A 153 -15.33 7.17 -0.51
C SER A 153 -15.59 8.37 0.41
N ARG A 154 -16.78 8.46 1.02
CA ARG A 154 -17.10 9.51 2.02
C ARG A 154 -16.27 9.38 3.30
N LEU A 155 -16.07 8.15 3.77
CA LEU A 155 -15.22 7.86 4.93
C LEU A 155 -13.78 8.27 4.67
N LEU A 156 -13.18 7.83 3.55
CA LEU A 156 -11.80 8.15 3.18
C LEU A 156 -11.60 9.65 2.97
N HIS A 157 -12.59 10.35 2.44
CA HIS A 157 -12.55 11.81 2.35
C HIS A 157 -12.44 12.46 3.73
N SER A 158 -13.20 11.97 4.73
CA SER A 158 -13.14 12.48 6.10
C SER A 158 -11.76 12.26 6.73
N TYR A 159 -11.15 11.09 6.54
CA TYR A 159 -9.78 10.81 7.01
C TYR A 159 -8.70 11.57 6.23
N SER A 160 -8.96 11.89 4.96
CA SER A 160 -8.07 12.71 4.14
C SER A 160 -8.02 14.16 4.65
N GLN A 161 -9.17 14.71 5.06
CA GLN A 161 -9.23 16.01 5.73
C GLN A 161 -8.51 16.03 7.09
N GLU A 162 -8.43 14.91 7.80
CA GLU A 162 -7.61 14.78 9.04
C GLU A 162 -6.12 14.54 8.78
N GLY A 163 -5.71 14.40 7.52
CA GLY A 163 -4.31 14.18 7.14
C GLY A 163 -3.79 12.76 7.35
N LEU A 164 -4.63 11.80 7.77
CA LEU A 164 -4.20 10.39 7.89
C LEU A 164 -4.17 9.69 6.53
N VAL A 165 -5.17 9.94 5.67
CA VAL A 165 -5.32 9.23 4.40
C VAL A 165 -4.93 10.11 3.22
N GLU A 166 -3.98 9.65 2.41
CA GLU A 166 -3.71 10.21 1.09
C GLU A 166 -4.41 9.35 0.03
N LEU A 167 -5.50 9.88 -0.54
CA LEU A 167 -6.24 9.21 -1.61
C LEU A 167 -5.62 9.54 -2.97
N VAL A 168 -5.06 8.53 -3.63
CA VAL A 168 -4.49 8.66 -4.98
C VAL A 168 -5.50 8.12 -5.99
N GLN A 169 -5.95 8.95 -6.93
CA GLN A 169 -6.81 8.47 -8.00
C GLN A 169 -6.04 7.51 -8.91
N TRP A 170 -6.64 6.35 -9.18
CA TRP A 170 -6.04 5.27 -9.96
C TRP A 170 -7.01 4.74 -11.03
N PRO A 171 -7.34 5.55 -12.06
CA PRO A 171 -8.34 5.20 -13.06
C PRO A 171 -7.78 4.24 -14.13
N ILE A 172 -7.14 3.14 -13.73
CA ILE A 172 -6.43 2.24 -14.65
C ILE A 172 -7.38 1.60 -15.68
N HIS A 173 -8.65 1.39 -15.30
CA HIS A 173 -9.71 0.88 -16.17
C HIS A 173 -10.03 1.79 -17.37
N ASN A 174 -9.63 3.06 -17.34
CA ASN A 174 -9.79 3.96 -18.49
C ASN A 174 -8.69 3.77 -19.56
N TYR A 175 -7.61 3.06 -19.22
CA TYR A 175 -6.44 2.90 -20.08
C TYR A 175 -6.20 1.45 -20.50
N LEU A 176 -6.56 0.49 -19.66
CA LEU A 176 -6.39 -0.94 -19.87
C LEU A 176 -7.65 -1.68 -19.44
N ASN A 177 -7.76 -2.97 -19.81
CA ASN A 177 -8.76 -3.88 -19.26
C ASN A 177 -8.16 -4.68 -18.08
N PRO A 178 -8.12 -4.15 -16.85
CA PRO A 178 -7.48 -4.82 -15.72
C PRO A 178 -8.21 -6.11 -15.32
N SER A 179 -7.44 -7.11 -14.90
CA SER A 179 -7.95 -8.33 -14.32
C SER A 179 -8.30 -8.14 -12.84
N HIS A 180 -9.29 -8.89 -12.39
CA HIS A 180 -9.73 -8.96 -10.99
C HIS A 180 -9.09 -10.13 -10.23
N GLY A 181 -8.18 -10.88 -10.85
CA GLY A 181 -7.55 -12.05 -10.25
C GLY A 181 -6.04 -12.09 -10.47
N TRP A 182 -5.42 -13.12 -9.90
CA TRP A 182 -3.97 -13.26 -9.80
C TRP A 182 -3.36 -14.13 -10.91
N HIS A 183 -4.15 -14.94 -11.61
CA HIS A 183 -3.67 -15.90 -12.60
C HIS A 183 -4.24 -15.61 -14.00
N ALA A 184 -3.38 -15.24 -14.95
CA ALA A 184 -3.81 -14.77 -16.27
C ALA A 184 -4.61 -15.81 -17.08
N SER A 185 -4.40 -17.12 -16.83
CA SER A 185 -5.15 -18.17 -17.53
C SER A 185 -6.57 -18.37 -16.98
N GLU A 186 -6.82 -17.99 -15.73
CA GLU A 186 -8.14 -18.10 -15.07
C GLU A 186 -8.90 -16.78 -15.14
N PHE A 187 -8.17 -15.67 -15.01
CA PHE A 187 -8.71 -14.33 -14.92
C PHE A 187 -8.19 -13.47 -16.08
N THR A 188 -8.98 -13.38 -17.14
CA THR A 188 -8.63 -12.60 -18.34
C THR A 188 -8.43 -11.12 -18.02
N GLY A 189 -7.62 -10.45 -18.85
CA GLY A 189 -7.32 -9.02 -18.72
C GLY A 189 -5.89 -8.70 -19.10
N ASP A 190 -5.60 -7.41 -19.09
CA ASP A 190 -4.31 -6.85 -19.50
C ASP A 190 -3.30 -6.81 -18.35
N LEU A 191 -3.77 -6.60 -17.12
CA LEU A 191 -2.95 -6.28 -15.96
C LEU A 191 -3.54 -6.86 -14.67
N GLN A 192 -2.69 -7.51 -13.87
CA GLN A 192 -3.07 -8.16 -12.61
C GLN A 192 -3.63 -7.17 -11.57
N TYR A 193 -4.71 -7.56 -10.89
CA TYR A 193 -5.36 -6.83 -9.78
C TYR A 193 -5.38 -5.31 -9.92
N TYR A 194 -5.84 -4.81 -11.07
CA TYR A 194 -5.91 -3.37 -11.32
C TYR A 194 -4.57 -2.65 -11.09
N GLY A 195 -3.45 -3.30 -11.42
CA GLY A 195 -2.10 -2.73 -11.30
C GLY A 195 -1.56 -2.69 -9.88
N GLN A 196 -1.92 -3.64 -9.02
CA GLN A 196 -1.45 -3.72 -7.63
C GLN A 196 0.08 -3.65 -7.51
N VAL A 197 0.82 -4.39 -8.34
CA VAL A 197 2.29 -4.33 -8.35
C VAL A 197 2.77 -2.91 -8.66
N THR A 198 2.13 -2.21 -9.61
CA THR A 198 2.50 -0.84 -9.99
C THR A 198 2.24 0.14 -8.85
N THR A 199 1.11 0.05 -8.17
CA THR A 199 0.75 0.96 -7.07
C THR A 199 1.64 0.76 -5.85
N LEU A 200 1.99 -0.49 -5.50
CA LEU A 200 2.94 -0.79 -4.43
C LEU A 200 4.32 -0.17 -4.71
N ASN A 201 4.85 -0.34 -5.93
CA ASN A 201 6.11 0.28 -6.31
C ASN A 201 6.01 1.81 -6.29
N GLU A 202 4.96 2.40 -6.89
CA GLU A 202 4.78 3.86 -6.85
C GLU A 202 4.73 4.41 -5.43
N CYS A 203 4.10 3.69 -4.51
CA CYS A 203 3.95 4.10 -3.12
C CYS A 203 5.28 4.12 -2.36
N ILE A 204 6.16 3.16 -2.61
CA ILE A 204 7.52 3.14 -2.06
C ILE A 204 8.26 4.40 -2.47
N TYR A 205 8.29 4.72 -3.77
CA TYR A 205 8.99 5.91 -4.26
C TYR A 205 8.34 7.21 -3.79
N ARG A 206 7.01 7.28 -3.78
CA ARG A 206 6.25 8.41 -3.21
C ARG A 206 6.57 8.68 -1.74
N SER A 207 6.91 7.63 -1.00
CA SER A 207 7.16 7.70 0.45
C SER A 207 8.64 7.78 0.81
N MET A 208 9.53 7.55 -0.15
CA MET A 208 10.98 7.41 0.04
C MET A 208 11.63 8.55 0.83
N GLU A 209 11.22 9.78 0.54
CA GLU A 209 11.76 10.98 1.18
C GLU A 209 10.94 11.49 2.36
N ARG A 210 9.77 10.86 2.62
CA ARG A 210 8.78 11.32 3.61
C ARG A 210 8.63 10.37 4.78
N SER A 211 8.93 9.08 4.59
CA SER A 211 8.63 8.02 5.55
C SER A 211 9.89 7.21 5.89
N ARG A 212 10.11 6.96 7.18
CA ARG A 212 11.20 6.09 7.63
C ARG A 212 10.95 4.63 7.23
N TYR A 213 9.72 4.16 7.44
CA TYR A 213 9.28 2.81 7.07
C TYR A 213 7.96 2.86 6.28
N VAL A 214 7.78 1.88 5.40
CA VAL A 214 6.58 1.70 4.58
C VAL A 214 6.08 0.27 4.72
N LEU A 215 4.81 0.12 5.07
CA LEU A 215 4.10 -1.16 5.11
C LEU A 215 3.38 -1.37 3.78
N LEU A 216 3.49 -2.55 3.20
CA LEU A 216 2.87 -2.92 1.92
C LEU A 216 1.78 -3.95 2.21
N ASN A 217 0.54 -3.49 2.45
CA ASN A 217 -0.54 -4.33 3.01
C ASN A 217 -1.74 -4.38 2.07
N ASP A 218 -2.48 -5.49 2.13
CA ASP A 218 -3.83 -5.55 1.60
C ASP A 218 -4.82 -4.91 2.57
N ILE A 219 -6.05 -4.67 2.09
CA ILE A 219 -7.06 -3.90 2.82
C ILE A 219 -7.55 -4.64 4.06
N ASP A 220 -7.56 -5.97 4.03
CA ASP A 220 -8.03 -6.89 5.06
C ASP A 220 -6.92 -7.37 6.01
N GLU A 221 -5.75 -6.74 5.96
CA GLU A 221 -4.56 -7.12 6.71
C GLU A 221 -4.11 -6.01 7.67
N ILE A 222 -3.91 -6.34 8.94
CA ILE A 222 -3.40 -5.43 9.97
C ILE A 222 -2.11 -6.00 10.55
N ILE A 223 -0.99 -5.31 10.38
CA ILE A 223 0.24 -5.65 11.12
C ILE A 223 0.03 -5.42 12.61
N MET A 224 0.36 -6.41 13.43
CA MET A 224 0.14 -6.36 14.87
C MET A 224 1.37 -6.82 15.67
N PRO A 225 2.00 -5.94 16.46
CA PRO A 225 3.02 -6.34 17.44
C PRO A 225 2.39 -6.98 18.68
N TYR A 226 2.99 -8.07 19.15
CA TYR A 226 2.55 -8.86 20.32
C TYR A 226 3.48 -8.75 21.52
N GLN A 227 4.74 -8.38 21.30
CA GLN A 227 5.74 -8.16 22.35
C GLN A 227 6.05 -6.68 22.58
N HIS A 228 5.36 -5.80 21.85
CA HIS A 228 5.54 -4.36 21.89
C HIS A 228 4.18 -3.66 21.76
N ASP A 229 4.07 -2.45 22.29
CA ASP A 229 2.81 -1.70 22.28
C ASP A 229 2.44 -1.16 20.90
N ASN A 230 3.45 -0.88 20.05
CA ASN A 230 3.28 -0.24 18.75
C ASN A 230 4.47 -0.54 17.81
N LEU A 231 4.38 -0.07 16.57
CA LEU A 231 5.40 -0.30 15.54
C LEU A 231 6.71 0.43 15.84
N THR A 232 6.66 1.61 16.47
CA THR A 232 7.87 2.34 16.86
C THR A 232 8.71 1.51 17.81
N SER A 233 8.13 1.02 18.91
CA SER A 233 8.82 0.19 19.90
C SER A 233 9.35 -1.12 19.31
N LEU A 234 8.61 -1.73 18.38
CA LEU A 234 9.07 -2.90 17.62
C LEU A 234 10.33 -2.57 16.80
N MET A 235 10.29 -1.48 16.02
CA MET A 235 11.41 -1.11 15.14
C MET A 235 12.61 -0.55 15.89
N ASP A 236 12.40 0.11 17.04
CA ASP A 236 13.48 0.55 17.92
C ASP A 236 14.22 -0.63 18.56
N THR A 237 13.58 -1.81 18.63
CA THR A 237 14.23 -3.06 19.03
C THR A 237 14.93 -3.75 17.85
N LEU A 238 14.25 -3.87 16.70
CA LEU A 238 14.73 -4.65 15.56
C LEU A 238 15.84 -3.94 14.77
N GLN A 239 15.67 -2.66 14.44
CA GLN A 239 16.60 -1.97 13.54
C GLN A 239 18.03 -1.86 14.11
N PRO A 240 18.25 -1.62 15.42
CA PRO A 240 19.61 -1.62 15.98
C PRO A 240 20.26 -3.02 15.99
N GLN A 241 19.47 -4.08 16.12
CA GLN A 241 19.97 -5.47 16.07
C GLN A 241 20.30 -5.90 14.64
N HIS A 242 19.60 -5.33 13.65
CA HIS A 242 19.74 -5.67 12.23
C HIS A 242 19.96 -4.40 11.38
N PRO A 243 21.07 -3.67 11.55
CA PRO A 243 21.26 -2.33 10.98
C PRO A 243 21.27 -2.28 9.45
N ASN A 244 21.63 -3.39 8.78
CA ASN A 244 21.68 -3.48 7.32
C ASN A 244 20.36 -3.97 6.70
N THR A 245 19.33 -4.25 7.51
CA THR A 245 18.05 -4.73 7.03
C THR A 245 17.24 -3.58 6.43
N GLY A 246 16.89 -3.72 5.16
CA GLY A 246 15.97 -2.83 4.44
C GLY A 246 14.56 -3.37 4.32
N VAL A 247 14.36 -4.67 4.55
CA VAL A 247 13.09 -5.37 4.35
C VAL A 247 12.81 -6.29 5.54
N PHE A 248 11.74 -6.02 6.27
CA PHE A 248 11.25 -6.86 7.34
C PHE A 248 10.05 -7.65 6.85
N ILE A 249 10.17 -8.98 6.80
CA ILE A 249 9.15 -9.90 6.31
C ILE A 249 8.29 -10.34 7.49
N ILE A 250 6.97 -10.23 7.32
CA ILE A 250 6.00 -10.45 8.38
C ILE A 250 4.98 -11.48 7.89
N GLN A 251 4.76 -12.50 8.71
CA GLN A 251 3.84 -13.59 8.40
C GLN A 251 2.39 -13.12 8.59
N ALA A 252 1.51 -13.43 7.63
CA ALA A 252 0.07 -13.33 7.84
C ALA A 252 -0.50 -14.60 8.47
N VAL A 253 -1.48 -14.38 9.34
CA VAL A 253 -2.24 -15.40 10.05
C VAL A 253 -3.72 -15.13 9.79
N ILE A 254 -4.46 -16.18 9.41
CA ILE A 254 -5.85 -16.05 8.98
C ILE A 254 -6.77 -15.98 10.19
N TYR A 255 -7.61 -14.94 10.22
CA TYR A 255 -8.61 -14.73 11.25
C TYR A 255 -10.00 -15.12 10.76
N SER A 256 -10.57 -16.11 11.44
CA SER A 256 -11.84 -16.72 11.11
C SER A 256 -13.01 -15.74 11.28
N LYS A 257 -14.03 -15.92 10.45
CA LYS A 257 -15.33 -15.24 10.56
C LYS A 257 -16.24 -15.82 11.65
N LYS A 258 -15.76 -16.80 12.43
CA LYS A 258 -16.54 -17.49 13.45
C LYS A 258 -17.06 -16.53 14.52
N THR A 259 -18.37 -16.50 14.69
CA THR A 259 -19.03 -15.72 15.75
C THR A 259 -19.37 -16.64 16.91
N THR A 260 -18.98 -16.23 18.11
CA THR A 260 -19.27 -16.91 19.39
C THR A 260 -19.83 -15.91 20.41
N GLU A 261 -20.29 -16.37 21.57
CA GLU A 261 -20.65 -15.49 22.69
C GLU A 261 -19.49 -14.56 23.08
N GLU A 262 -18.25 -15.07 23.05
CA GLU A 262 -17.07 -14.26 23.32
C GLU A 262 -16.86 -13.20 22.23
N SER A 263 -17.01 -13.56 20.95
CA SER A 263 -16.91 -12.62 19.82
C SER A 263 -17.92 -11.47 19.95
N ASN A 264 -19.12 -11.74 20.48
CA ASN A 264 -20.16 -10.74 20.67
C ASN A 264 -19.82 -9.67 21.70
N LYS A 265 -18.81 -9.88 22.57
CA LYS A 265 -18.33 -8.83 23.48
C LYS A 265 -17.62 -7.67 22.75
N GLY A 266 -17.21 -7.86 21.50
CA GLY A 266 -16.68 -6.81 20.63
C GLY A 266 -17.75 -6.10 19.78
N TYR A 267 -19.02 -6.51 19.89
CA TYR A 267 -20.13 -5.90 19.14
C TYR A 267 -20.45 -4.49 19.68
N VAL A 268 -20.86 -3.60 18.76
CA VAL A 268 -21.28 -2.24 19.07
C VAL A 268 -22.56 -1.96 18.28
N ASP A 269 -23.67 -1.75 18.98
CA ASP A 269 -24.99 -1.69 18.35
C ASP A 269 -25.14 -0.53 17.36
N ALA A 270 -24.54 0.62 17.68
CA ALA A 270 -24.51 1.79 16.82
C ALA A 270 -23.95 1.50 15.42
N TRP A 271 -23.15 0.44 15.23
CA TRP A 271 -22.54 0.12 13.93
C TRP A 271 -23.33 -0.88 13.10
N ARG A 272 -24.49 -1.35 13.57
CA ARG A 272 -25.25 -2.47 12.95
C ARG A 272 -25.64 -2.26 11.49
N HIS A 273 -25.76 -1.02 11.04
CA HIS A 273 -26.15 -0.66 9.66
C HIS A 273 -24.98 -0.11 8.82
N VAL A 274 -23.77 -0.09 9.37
CA VAL A 274 -22.58 0.39 8.66
C VAL A 274 -22.08 -0.72 7.74
N PRO A 275 -21.87 -0.49 6.44
CA PRO A 275 -21.37 -1.51 5.52
C PRO A 275 -20.03 -2.13 5.96
N GLY A 276 -19.86 -3.42 5.74
CA GLY A 276 -18.66 -4.18 6.11
C GLY A 276 -18.83 -5.00 7.38
N PHE A 277 -17.72 -5.40 7.99
CA PHE A 277 -17.71 -6.25 9.18
C PHE A 277 -16.91 -5.60 10.31
N ASN A 278 -17.21 -6.02 11.54
CA ASN A 278 -16.54 -5.53 12.74
C ASN A 278 -15.30 -6.40 13.04
N ILE A 279 -14.09 -5.83 12.92
CA ILE A 279 -12.84 -6.55 13.19
C ILE A 279 -12.70 -6.95 14.67
N LEU A 280 -13.36 -6.23 15.60
CA LEU A 280 -13.32 -6.57 17.02
C LEU A 280 -14.09 -7.86 17.34
N GLN A 281 -14.87 -8.39 16.40
CA GLN A 281 -15.49 -9.72 16.54
C GLN A 281 -14.63 -10.84 15.93
N ARG A 282 -13.57 -10.50 15.18
CA ARG A 282 -12.62 -11.44 14.58
C ARG A 282 -11.52 -11.75 15.59
N ILE A 283 -11.81 -12.64 16.53
CA ILE A 283 -10.92 -12.96 17.68
C ILE A 283 -10.40 -14.40 17.67
N TYR A 284 -10.56 -15.10 16.54
CA TYR A 284 -10.11 -16.48 16.40
C TYR A 284 -9.26 -16.59 15.16
N TRP A 285 -8.08 -17.19 15.30
CA TRP A 285 -7.20 -17.47 14.17
C TRP A 285 -6.97 -18.96 14.01
N GLU A 286 -6.61 -19.37 12.79
CA GLU A 286 -6.44 -20.79 12.45
C GLU A 286 -4.98 -21.17 12.19
N ASP A 287 -4.62 -22.38 12.61
CA ASP A 287 -3.31 -22.95 12.33
C ASP A 287 -3.07 -23.08 10.83
N ARG A 288 -1.87 -22.68 10.45
CA ARG A 288 -1.38 -22.77 9.07
C ARG A 288 -1.31 -24.22 8.61
N ASN A 289 -1.87 -24.51 7.44
CA ASN A 289 -1.60 -25.77 6.76
C ASN A 289 -0.15 -25.78 6.27
N LYS A 290 0.71 -26.63 6.84
CA LYS A 290 2.15 -26.68 6.51
C LYS A 290 2.43 -27.01 5.05
N ASP A 291 1.48 -27.63 4.35
CA ASP A 291 1.61 -28.03 2.95
C ASP A 291 1.19 -26.92 1.97
N GLN A 292 0.74 -25.76 2.47
CA GLN A 292 0.31 -24.62 1.66
C GLN A 292 1.23 -23.42 1.86
N TYR A 293 1.39 -22.62 0.81
CA TYR A 293 2.06 -21.33 0.90
C TYR A 293 1.24 -20.37 1.77
N HIS A 294 1.91 -19.69 2.70
CA HIS A 294 1.27 -18.69 3.56
C HIS A 294 1.74 -17.29 3.18
N PRO A 295 0.81 -16.36 2.94
CA PRO A 295 1.18 -15.04 2.51
C PRO A 295 2.01 -14.33 3.58
N HIS A 296 2.97 -13.57 3.08
CA HIS A 296 3.76 -12.62 3.84
C HIS A 296 3.54 -11.24 3.27
N LYS A 297 3.77 -10.23 4.10
CA LYS A 297 3.94 -8.85 3.64
C LYS A 297 5.21 -8.26 4.21
N MET A 298 5.49 -7.02 3.81
CA MET A 298 6.76 -6.38 4.09
C MET A 298 6.57 -5.02 4.76
N LEU A 299 7.34 -4.79 5.81
CA LEU A 299 7.70 -3.46 6.31
C LEU A 299 9.08 -3.13 5.73
N VAL A 300 9.17 -2.08 4.92
CA VAL A 300 10.40 -1.75 4.18
C VAL A 300 10.92 -0.37 4.55
N GLN A 301 12.23 -0.20 4.53
CA GLN A 301 12.84 1.12 4.38
C GLN A 301 12.81 1.48 2.89
N PRO A 302 12.08 2.52 2.47
CA PRO A 302 11.82 2.74 1.05
C PRO A 302 13.09 3.05 0.25
N SER A 303 14.11 3.65 0.86
CA SER A 303 15.41 3.91 0.22
C SER A 303 16.20 2.63 -0.10
N PHE A 304 15.89 1.51 0.56
CA PHE A 304 16.54 0.22 0.35
C PHE A 304 15.84 -0.65 -0.71
N VAL A 305 14.63 -0.28 -1.16
CA VAL A 305 13.86 -1.09 -2.12
C VAL A 305 13.88 -0.44 -3.50
N GLU A 306 14.21 -1.24 -4.51
CA GLU A 306 14.16 -0.83 -5.91
C GLU A 306 12.89 -1.32 -6.59
N GLN A 307 12.54 -2.60 -6.41
CA GLN A 307 11.37 -3.24 -7.01
C GLN A 307 10.72 -4.21 -6.02
N THR A 308 9.39 -4.19 -5.93
CA THR A 308 8.61 -5.11 -5.10
C THR A 308 7.53 -5.84 -5.92
N SER A 309 7.14 -7.01 -5.42
CA SER A 309 5.89 -7.67 -5.74
C SER A 309 4.96 -7.62 -4.51
N ILE A 310 3.89 -8.42 -4.52
CA ILE A 310 2.82 -8.44 -3.51
C ILE A 310 3.27 -9.10 -2.20
N HIS A 311 4.06 -10.18 -2.28
CA HIS A 311 4.48 -10.96 -1.11
C HIS A 311 6.00 -11.03 -0.91
N GLN A 312 6.76 -10.33 -1.75
CA GLN A 312 8.21 -10.30 -1.68
C GLN A 312 8.77 -9.02 -2.31
N VAL A 313 9.95 -8.62 -1.86
CA VAL A 313 10.77 -7.62 -2.54
C VAL A 313 11.62 -8.33 -3.60
N VAL A 314 11.55 -7.84 -4.83
CA VAL A 314 12.24 -8.44 -6.00
C VAL A 314 13.69 -7.94 -6.09
N LYS A 315 13.91 -6.65 -5.79
CA LYS A 315 15.23 -6.02 -5.84
C LYS A 315 15.41 -5.00 -4.73
N ALA A 316 16.49 -5.15 -3.94
CA ALA A 316 16.81 -4.30 -2.80
C ALA A 316 18.33 -4.09 -2.66
N PHE A 317 18.71 -3.06 -1.87
CA PHE A 317 20.09 -2.67 -1.56
C PHE A 317 20.56 -3.13 -0.16
N GLY A 318 19.75 -3.90 0.57
CA GLY A 318 20.09 -4.39 1.92
C GLY A 318 19.51 -5.77 2.21
N GLU A 319 19.58 -6.15 3.47
CA GLU A 319 19.20 -7.49 3.92
C GLU A 319 17.69 -7.61 4.17
N ASN A 320 17.22 -8.85 4.15
CA ASN A 320 15.88 -9.24 4.53
C ASN A 320 15.91 -9.88 5.91
N TYR A 321 15.00 -9.46 6.81
CA TYR A 321 14.83 -10.08 8.12
C TYR A 321 13.41 -10.57 8.30
N LYS A 322 13.23 -11.86 8.60
CA LYS A 322 11.92 -12.43 8.91
C LYS A 322 11.62 -12.21 10.40
N ILE A 323 10.62 -11.38 10.70
CA ILE A 323 10.20 -11.15 12.09
C ILE A 323 9.58 -12.45 12.64
N PRO A 324 9.98 -12.91 13.84
CA PRO A 324 9.31 -14.04 14.48
C PRO A 324 7.81 -13.77 14.70
N GLU A 325 6.95 -14.71 14.32
CA GLU A 325 5.47 -14.58 14.38
C GLU A 325 4.97 -14.22 15.79
N LYS A 326 5.59 -14.79 16.83
CA LYS A 326 5.30 -14.48 18.24
C LYS A 326 5.60 -13.04 18.66
N MET A 327 6.45 -12.34 17.90
CA MET A 327 6.82 -10.95 18.15
C MET A 327 5.91 -10.01 17.37
N CYS A 328 5.64 -10.33 16.10
CA CYS A 328 4.71 -9.60 15.25
C CYS A 328 4.21 -10.50 14.11
N HIS A 329 2.92 -10.43 13.82
CA HIS A 329 2.31 -11.03 12.66
C HIS A 329 1.18 -10.16 12.11
N ILE A 330 0.68 -10.48 10.93
CA ILE A 330 -0.43 -9.80 10.29
C ILE A 330 -1.71 -10.54 10.63
N ILE A 331 -2.68 -9.82 11.18
CA ILE A 331 -4.05 -10.24 11.35
C ILE A 331 -4.73 -10.12 9.98
N HIS A 332 -4.94 -11.26 9.31
CA HIS A 332 -5.60 -11.31 8.00
C HIS A 332 -7.08 -11.67 8.16
N SER A 333 -7.94 -10.65 8.16
CA SER A 333 -9.39 -10.78 8.35
C SER A 333 -10.11 -11.09 7.04
N VAL A 334 -9.94 -12.31 6.56
CA VAL A 334 -10.49 -12.79 5.28
C VAL A 334 -12.02 -12.60 5.18
N THR A 335 -12.45 -12.14 4.01
CA THR A 335 -13.88 -12.05 3.62
C THR A 335 -14.38 -13.36 2.99
N ASN A 336 -13.55 -13.96 2.14
CA ASN A 336 -13.80 -15.23 1.48
C ASN A 336 -12.75 -16.26 1.92
N HIS A 337 -13.15 -17.17 2.80
CA HIS A 337 -12.34 -18.35 3.16
C HIS A 337 -13.18 -19.60 2.88
N PRO A 338 -12.75 -20.48 1.96
CA PRO A 338 -13.57 -21.59 1.48
C PRO A 338 -13.79 -22.68 2.53
N ILE A 339 -12.93 -22.75 3.56
CA ILE A 339 -12.99 -23.76 4.62
C ILE A 339 -13.23 -23.03 5.94
N GLU A 340 -14.33 -23.33 6.63
CA GLU A 340 -14.56 -22.84 7.98
C GLU A 340 -14.24 -23.95 8.98
N ARG A 341 -13.17 -23.77 9.76
CA ARG A 341 -12.75 -24.77 10.74
C ARG A 341 -13.68 -24.80 11.96
N PRO A 342 -13.80 -25.96 12.63
CA PRO A 342 -14.51 -26.07 13.90
C PRO A 342 -13.80 -25.24 14.98
N LEU A 343 -14.55 -24.79 16.00
CA LEU A 343 -14.04 -23.85 17.02
C LEU A 343 -12.88 -24.43 17.82
N GLU A 344 -12.86 -25.75 18.01
CA GLU A 344 -11.85 -26.51 18.75
C GLU A 344 -10.48 -26.50 18.06
N GLU A 345 -10.44 -26.19 16.76
CA GLU A 345 -9.22 -26.03 15.96
C GLU A 345 -8.76 -24.56 15.86
N LEU A 346 -9.47 -23.63 16.50
CA LEU A 346 -9.18 -22.21 16.46
C LEU A 346 -8.54 -21.72 17.75
N HIS A 347 -7.64 -20.75 17.60
CA HIS A 347 -6.93 -20.13 18.71
C HIS A 347 -7.53 -18.77 19.02
N LEU A 348 -7.88 -18.55 20.29
CA LEU A 348 -8.40 -17.28 20.76
C LEU A 348 -7.31 -16.21 20.79
N ASP A 349 -7.54 -15.07 20.16
CA ASP A 349 -6.69 -13.89 20.19
C ASP A 349 -7.52 -12.62 20.33
N LYS A 350 -7.28 -11.89 21.42
CA LYS A 350 -7.99 -10.65 21.76
C LYS A 350 -7.08 -9.42 21.65
N ARG A 351 -5.93 -9.49 20.98
CA ARG A 351 -4.97 -8.39 20.91
C ARG A 351 -5.60 -7.08 20.40
N LEU A 352 -6.52 -7.15 19.44
CA LEU A 352 -7.26 -5.97 18.97
C LEU A 352 -8.10 -5.28 20.06
N TRP A 353 -8.52 -6.02 21.10
CA TRP A 353 -9.32 -5.48 22.20
C TRP A 353 -8.53 -4.57 23.13
N ASP A 354 -7.20 -4.65 23.14
CA ASP A 354 -6.35 -3.72 23.89
C ASP A 354 -6.51 -2.27 23.41
N PHE A 355 -7.05 -2.08 22.21
CA PHE A 355 -7.29 -0.78 21.60
C PHE A 355 -8.78 -0.35 21.65
N LYS A 356 -9.69 -1.23 22.08
CA LYS A 356 -11.14 -1.06 21.90
C LYS A 356 -11.67 0.26 22.47
N ASP A 357 -11.22 0.64 23.67
CA ASP A 357 -11.74 1.80 24.39
C ASP A 357 -11.32 3.12 23.71
N ARG A 358 -10.27 3.08 22.88
CA ARG A 358 -9.82 4.22 22.07
C ARG A 358 -10.38 4.18 20.65
N VAL A 359 -10.53 2.99 20.08
CA VAL A 359 -11.02 2.79 18.71
C VAL A 359 -12.51 3.05 18.60
N ILE A 360 -13.32 2.54 19.53
CA ILE A 360 -14.79 2.65 19.44
C ILE A 360 -15.26 4.11 19.34
N PRO A 361 -14.84 5.04 20.23
CA PRO A 361 -15.27 6.44 20.14
C PRO A 361 -14.84 7.10 18.84
N ARG A 362 -13.58 6.90 18.41
CA ARG A 362 -13.03 7.51 17.20
C ARG A 362 -13.68 6.99 15.92
N VAL A 363 -13.92 5.68 15.83
CA VAL A 363 -14.64 5.10 14.69
C VAL A 363 -16.05 5.66 14.61
N THR A 364 -16.79 5.71 15.72
CA THR A 364 -18.14 6.30 15.75
C THR A 364 -18.14 7.77 15.33
N GLU A 365 -17.19 8.57 15.81
CA GLU A 365 -17.02 9.97 15.42
C GLU A 365 -16.78 10.11 13.91
N MET A 366 -15.85 9.31 13.35
CA MET A 366 -15.52 9.38 11.92
C MET A 366 -16.66 8.89 11.02
N LEU A 367 -17.43 7.91 11.47
CA LEU A 367 -18.64 7.47 10.77
C LEU A 367 -19.73 8.54 10.79
N ARG A 368 -19.96 9.23 11.92
CA ARG A 368 -20.87 10.38 11.98
C ARG A 368 -20.43 11.52 11.07
N ARG A 369 -19.13 11.86 11.09
CA ARG A 369 -18.54 12.89 10.22
C ARG A 369 -18.73 12.57 8.73
N ALA A 370 -18.65 11.30 8.35
CA ALA A 370 -18.88 10.83 6.99
C ALA A 370 -20.38 10.72 6.60
N GLY A 371 -21.30 11.05 7.52
CA GLY A 371 -22.75 10.91 7.32
C GLY A 371 -23.18 9.44 7.22
N LEU A 372 -22.47 8.54 7.89
CA LEU A 372 -22.71 7.08 7.90
C LEU A 372 -23.37 6.60 9.19
N LEU A 373 -23.50 7.48 10.18
CA LEU A 373 -24.27 7.31 11.40
C LEU A 373 -25.06 8.59 11.69
N SER A 374 -26.23 8.47 12.31
CA SER A 374 -27.00 9.61 12.79
C SER A 374 -26.34 10.23 14.03
N SER A 375 -26.59 11.52 14.25
CA SER A 375 -26.16 12.24 15.44
C SER A 375 -27.07 12.03 16.67
N GLU A 376 -28.17 11.28 16.52
CA GLU A 376 -29.29 11.27 17.49
C GLU A 376 -29.29 10.05 18.46
N GLU A 377 -28.37 9.10 18.36
CA GLU A 377 -28.35 7.93 19.26
C GLU A 377 -27.65 8.15 20.62
N GLU A 378 -27.47 9.40 21.05
CA GLU A 378 -26.94 9.73 22.40
C GLU A 378 -28.00 10.26 23.38
N ALA A 379 -29.29 10.20 23.04
CA ALA A 379 -30.37 10.77 23.87
C ALA A 379 -31.08 9.79 24.82
N ASP A 380 -30.80 8.48 24.81
CA ASP A 380 -31.37 7.56 25.80
C ASP A 380 -30.34 6.49 26.21
N GLY A 381 -29.77 6.66 27.40
CA GLY A 381 -28.86 5.74 28.06
C GLY A 381 -28.45 6.23 29.45
#